data_AF-F0SCE9-F1
#
_entry.id   AF-F0SCE9-F1
#
_cell.length_a   1.000
_cell.length_b   1.000
_cell.length_c   1.000
_cell.angle_alpha   90.00
_cell.angle_beta   90.00
_cell.angle_gamma   90.00
#
_symmetry.space_group_name_H-M   'P 1'
#
loop_
_entity.id
_entity.type
_entity.pdbx_description
1 polymer ?
#
loop_
_entity_poly.entity_id
_entity_poly.type
_entity_poly.pdbx_seq_one_letter_code
_entity_poly.pdbx_strand_id
1 'polypeptide(L)' 'MKKERKMAMVVTKVSLHDHDQSFNDINYWLSKTPLERLSAVTFLIKQTLKPGQRMDKTIFRQLELKK' A
#
# COMPACT_ATOMS: atom_id res chain seq x y z
N MET A 1 -11.01 25.49 -17.28
CA MET A 1 -11.87 24.33 -16.93
C MET A 1 -11.17 23.48 -15.87
N LYS A 2 -11.69 23.41 -14.63
CA LYS A 2 -11.20 22.47 -13.62
C LYS A 2 -11.84 21.10 -13.87
N LYS A 3 -11.02 20.06 -14.02
CA LYS A 3 -11.48 18.68 -14.18
C LYS A 3 -11.99 18.16 -12.84
N GLU A 4 -13.30 17.98 -12.70
CA GLU A 4 -13.89 17.39 -11.51
C GLU A 4 -13.54 15.90 -11.44
N ARG A 5 -13.01 15.46 -10.30
CA ARG A 5 -12.72 14.05 -10.06
C ARG A 5 -14.02 13.35 -9.72
N LYS A 6 -14.47 12.42 -10.56
CA LYS A 6 -15.57 11.51 -10.23
C LYS A 6 -15.09 10.55 -9.14
N MET A 7 -15.46 10.78 -7.90
CA MET A 7 -15.27 9.83 -6.81
C MET A 7 -16.51 8.97 -6.69
N ALA A 8 -16.36 7.65 -6.81
CA ALA A 8 -17.42 6.69 -6.55
C ALA A 8 -17.15 6.01 -5.20
N MET A 9 -18.19 5.87 -4.38
CA MET A 9 -18.10 5.15 -3.12
C MET A 9 -18.04 3.64 -3.41
N VAL A 10 -16.97 2.99 -2.99
CA VAL A 10 -16.86 1.52 -3.03
C VAL A 10 -17.35 1.00 -1.68
N VAL A 11 -18.48 0.30 -1.66
CA VAL A 11 -19.07 -0.26 -0.44
C VAL A 11 -18.97 -1.79 -0.48
N THR A 12 -18.42 -2.37 0.57
CA THR A 12 -18.43 -3.82 0.82
C THR A 12 -19.50 -4.13 1.86
N LYS A 13 -20.40 -5.09 1.55
CA LYS A 13 -21.40 -5.59 2.50
C LYS A 13 -20.88 -6.89 3.11
N VAL A 14 -20.62 -6.88 4.40
CA VAL A 14 -19.98 -8.00 5.13
C VAL A 14 -20.60 -8.14 6.52
N SER A 15 -20.62 -9.37 7.05
CA SER A 15 -21.06 -9.65 8.43
C SER A 15 -20.08 -9.03 9.43
N LEU A 16 -20.56 -8.17 10.34
CA LEU A 16 -19.70 -7.50 11.33
C LEU A 16 -18.97 -8.47 12.27
N HIS A 17 -19.52 -9.67 12.48
CA HIS A 17 -18.97 -10.65 13.42
C HIS A 17 -17.82 -11.46 12.82
N ASP A 18 -17.83 -11.64 11.50
CA ASP A 18 -16.87 -12.49 10.77
C ASP A 18 -15.86 -11.66 9.97
N HIS A 19 -16.08 -10.35 9.88
CA HIS A 19 -15.29 -9.47 9.03
C HIS A 19 -14.06 -8.94 9.76
N ASP A 20 -12.94 -9.64 9.59
CA ASP A 20 -11.61 -9.11 9.91
C ASP A 20 -10.94 -8.56 8.63
N GLN A 21 -11.15 -7.26 8.38
CA GLN A 21 -10.53 -6.57 7.26
C GLN A 21 -8.99 -6.61 7.36
N SER A 22 -8.43 -6.53 8.57
CA SER A 22 -6.98 -6.49 8.79
C SER A 22 -6.34 -7.81 8.36
N PHE A 23 -6.94 -8.93 8.76
CA PHE A 23 -6.50 -10.26 8.35
C PHE A 23 -6.58 -10.45 6.83
N ASN A 24 -7.69 -10.03 6.22
CA ASN A 24 -7.88 -10.11 4.77
C ASN A 24 -6.87 -9.27 3.99
N ASP A 25 -6.59 -8.05 4.46
CA ASP A 25 -5.60 -7.17 3.83
C ASP A 25 -4.20 -7.78 3.91
N ILE A 26 -3.82 -8.34 5.07
CA ILE A 26 -2.52 -9.01 5.23
C ILE A 26 -2.43 -10.19 4.24
N ASN A 27 -3.45 -11.05 4.17
CA ASN A 27 -3.45 -12.18 3.24
C ASN A 27 -3.38 -11.74 1.78
N TYR A 28 -4.10 -10.68 1.43
CA TYR A 28 -4.03 -10.09 0.10
C TYR A 28 -2.59 -9.66 -0.24
N TRP A 29 -1.93 -8.93 0.66
CA TRP A 29 -0.55 -8.49 0.41
C TRP A 29 0.43 -9.67 0.36
N LEU A 30 0.28 -10.67 1.23
CA LEU A 30 1.10 -11.87 1.23
C LEU A 30 0.95 -12.69 -0.07
N SER A 31 -0.23 -12.66 -0.70
CA SER A 31 -0.47 -13.29 -2.01
C SER A 31 0.28 -12.61 -3.16
N LYS A 32 0.72 -11.36 -3.00
CA LYS A 32 1.45 -10.61 -4.04
C LYS A 32 2.92 -10.95 -4.09
N THR A 33 3.50 -10.76 -5.26
CA THR A 33 4.95 -10.95 -5.45
C THR A 33 5.73 -10.00 -4.53
N PRO A 34 6.94 -10.39 -4.09
CA PRO A 34 7.79 -9.51 -3.28
C PRO A 34 8.02 -8.13 -3.93
N LEU A 35 8.15 -8.09 -5.26
CA LEU A 35 8.33 -6.85 -6.02
C LEU A 35 7.13 -5.90 -5.91
N GLU A 36 5.91 -6.42 -6.05
CA GLU A 36 4.68 -5.63 -5.89
C GLU A 36 4.49 -5.14 -4.46
N ARG A 37 4.81 -5.96 -3.46
CA ARG A 37 4.77 -5.53 -2.05
C ARG A 37 5.75 -4.39 -1.78
N LEU A 38 6.99 -4.53 -2.24
CA LEU A 38 8.03 -3.50 -2.09
C LEU A 38 7.63 -2.18 -2.75
N SER A 39 7.05 -2.24 -3.95
CA SER A 39 6.61 -1.03 -4.66
C SER A 39 5.44 -0.36 -3.94
N ALA A 40 4.49 -1.14 -3.40
CA ALA A 40 3.38 -0.62 -2.61
C ALA A 40 3.86 0.08 -1.32
N VAL A 41 4.75 -0.54 -0.54
CA VAL A 41 5.32 0.06 0.67
C VAL A 41 6.10 1.33 0.34
N THR A 42 6.89 1.31 -0.72
CA THR A 42 7.63 2.49 -1.21
C THR A 42 6.67 3.64 -1.57
N PHE A 43 5.54 3.31 -2.21
CA PHE A 43 4.52 4.29 -2.58
C PHE A 43 3.85 4.90 -1.34
N LEU A 44 3.49 4.09 -0.34
CA LEU A 44 2.92 4.58 0.92
C LEU A 44 3.88 5.52 1.65
N ILE A 45 5.16 5.14 1.79
CA ILE A 45 6.16 6.00 2.42
C ILE A 45 6.28 7.32 1.66
N LYS A 46 6.27 7.29 0.32
CA LYS A 46 6.32 8.50 -0.51
C LYS A 46 5.15 9.45 -0.24
N GLN A 47 3.96 8.94 0.06
CA GLN A 47 2.80 9.76 0.40
C GLN A 47 2.94 10.45 1.76
N THR A 48 3.69 9.86 2.69
CA THR A 48 3.93 10.44 4.03
C THR A 48 5.06 11.47 4.07
N LEU A 49 5.90 11.54 3.04
CA LEU A 49 7.00 12.50 2.96
C LEU A 49 6.49 13.91 2.70
N LYS A 50 7.05 14.91 3.40
CA LYS A 50 6.78 16.31 3.12
C LYS A 50 7.35 16.72 1.75
N PRO A 51 6.79 17.74 1.08
CA PRO A 51 7.39 18.29 -0.13
C PRO A 51 8.87 18.66 0.08
N GLY A 52 9.75 18.16 -0.78
CA GLY A 52 11.21 18.36 -0.68
C GLY A 52 11.93 17.40 0.28
N GLN A 53 11.22 16.60 1.07
CA GLN A 53 11.80 15.58 1.93
C GLN A 53 12.14 14.32 1.12
N ARG A 54 13.37 13.83 1.27
CA ARG A 54 13.81 12.55 0.69
C ARG A 54 13.60 11.43 1.70
N MET A 55 13.40 10.21 1.19
CA MET A 55 13.43 9.00 2.01
C MET A 55 14.79 8.90 2.71
N ASP A 56 14.76 8.65 4.01
CA ASP A 56 15.98 8.35 4.75
C ASP A 56 16.53 6.99 4.30
N LYS A 57 17.80 6.97 3.89
CA LYS A 57 18.50 5.78 3.37
C LYS A 57 19.56 5.25 4.33
N THR A 58 19.65 5.79 5.54
CA THR A 58 20.63 5.34 6.55
C THR A 58 20.52 3.84 6.85
N ILE A 59 19.32 3.27 6.79
CA ILE A 59 19.07 1.82 6.90
C ILE A 59 18.54 1.29 5.56
N PHE A 60 19.32 1.46 4.49
CA PHE A 60 19.01 0.82 3.20
C PHE A 60 19.66 -0.57 3.15
N ARG A 61 18.85 -1.63 3.23
CA ARG A 61 19.29 -2.98 2.83
C ARG A 61 18.90 -3.23 1.39
N GLN A 62 19.89 -3.43 0.52
CA GLN A 62 19.66 -3.99 -0.80
C GLN A 62 19.32 -5.47 -0.62
N LEU A 63 18.04 -5.82 -0.72
CA LEU A 63 17.59 -7.20 -0.70
C LEU A 63 17.67 -7.75 -2.12
N GLU A 64 18.56 -8.72 -2.34
CA GLU A 64 18.49 -9.54 -3.55
C GLU A 64 17.28 -10.47 -3.42
N LEU A 65 16.30 -10.27 -4.30
CA LEU A 65 15.16 -11.17 -4.39
C LEU A 65 15.65 -12.51 -4.95
N LYS A 66 15.68 -13.55 -4.11
CA LYS A 66 15.87 -14.92 -4.61
C LYS A 66 14.65 -15.29 -5.46
N LYS A 67 14.92 -15.80 -6.66
CA LYS A 67 13.91 -16.31 -7.60
C LYS A 67 13.17 -17.50 -7.01
#